data_AF-A0A0F9A667-F1
#
_entry.id   AF-A0A0F9A667-F1
#
_cell.length_a   1.000
_cell.length_b   1.000
_cell.length_c   1.000
_cell.angle_alpha   90.00
_cell.angle_beta   90.00
_cell.angle_gamma   90.00
#
_symmetry.space_group_name_H-M   'P 1'
#
loop_
_entity.id
_entity.type
_entity.pdbx_description
1 polymer ?
#
loop_
_entity_poly.entity_id
_entity_poly.type
_entity_poly.pdbx_seq_one_letter_code
_entity_poly.pdbx_strand_id
1 'polypeptide(L)'
;MPWRWEYLRNNGDGTFTDVTKQAGVYNPNGRAMSATLGDLDNDGLLDLYVANYVKFSFEKHVVGESDGFPVYAGPTDYPPSSDTLYRNNGDGTFTDVSVASGIAAHEGPGMGMTCADFDNDGDTDIIVGNDGAANFCFQNDGTGKFTEVGLLTGLAYDADGKAQGTMGVECGDYNNDGLLDFLMTSYQRERATLYKNFGDGFLEDMTRETGAGAGTLPHVTWGNGLVDFDNDGDRDIFIALGHLHDNVESFDDTTTYFAQNVLLVNLGDGTFVDRSQRCGDGLAVELSSRGTAFDDLDNDGDVDIVIVNSRQGPTILLNET
;
A
#
# COMPACT_ATOMS: atom_id res chain seq x y z
N MET A 1 3.97 -17.60 -18.73
CA MET A 1 2.72 -17.02 -19.30
C MET A 1 2.94 -15.51 -19.42
N PRO A 2 2.36 -14.81 -20.41
CA PRO A 2 2.37 -13.35 -20.35
C PRO A 2 1.63 -12.90 -19.09
N TRP A 3 2.19 -11.92 -18.39
CA TRP A 3 1.50 -11.25 -17.29
C TRP A 3 0.19 -10.65 -17.80
N ARG A 4 -0.92 -11.00 -17.16
CA ARG A 4 -2.23 -10.37 -17.37
C ARG A 4 -2.90 -10.24 -16.02
N TRP A 5 -3.55 -9.11 -15.78
CA TRP A 5 -4.50 -8.96 -14.69
C TRP A 5 -5.90 -9.30 -15.21
N GLU A 6 -6.80 -9.61 -14.28
CA GLU A 6 -8.17 -10.04 -14.58
C GLU A 6 -9.15 -9.23 -13.73
N TYR A 7 -10.22 -8.74 -14.36
CA TYR A 7 -11.38 -8.18 -13.67
C TYR A 7 -12.45 -9.26 -13.54
N LEU A 8 -12.63 -9.76 -12.32
CA LEU A 8 -13.44 -10.91 -12.01
C LEU A 8 -14.75 -10.47 -11.35
N ARG A 9 -15.89 -10.78 -11.97
CA ARG A 9 -17.21 -10.54 -11.37
C ARG A 9 -17.59 -11.71 -10.48
N ASN A 10 -17.92 -11.42 -9.22
CA ASN A 10 -18.50 -12.40 -8.29
C ASN A 10 -19.92 -12.80 -8.76
N ASN A 11 -20.18 -14.10 -8.86
CA ASN A 11 -21.48 -14.65 -9.26
C ASN A 11 -22.44 -14.87 -8.08
N GLY A 12 -21.99 -14.65 -6.84
CA GLY A 12 -22.80 -14.81 -5.62
C GLY A 12 -22.88 -16.26 -5.11
N ASP A 13 -22.13 -17.18 -5.72
CA ASP A 13 -22.10 -18.61 -5.39
C ASP A 13 -20.69 -19.14 -5.10
N GLY A 14 -19.76 -18.22 -4.79
CA GLY A 14 -18.35 -18.54 -4.59
C GLY A 14 -17.56 -18.75 -5.89
N THR A 15 -18.18 -18.55 -7.05
CA THR A 15 -17.50 -18.56 -8.36
C THR A 15 -17.34 -17.15 -8.93
N PHE A 16 -16.40 -17.02 -9.85
CA PHE A 16 -16.07 -15.78 -10.52
C PHE A 16 -16.11 -15.94 -12.04
N THR A 17 -16.44 -14.87 -12.75
CA THR A 17 -16.37 -14.80 -14.21
C THR A 17 -15.42 -13.70 -14.65
N ASP A 18 -14.44 -14.05 -15.48
CA ASP A 18 -13.56 -13.09 -16.15
C ASP A 18 -14.37 -12.27 -17.15
N VAL A 19 -14.57 -11.00 -16.81
CA VAL A 19 -15.25 -10.01 -17.63
C VAL A 19 -14.28 -8.92 -18.12
N THR A 20 -12.97 -9.10 -17.99
CA THR A 20 -11.93 -8.08 -18.26
C THR A 20 -12.11 -7.38 -19.61
N LYS A 21 -12.33 -8.16 -20.68
CA LYS A 21 -12.55 -7.60 -22.02
C LYS A 21 -13.94 -7.00 -22.19
N GLN A 22 -14.95 -7.62 -21.59
CA GLN A 22 -16.34 -7.14 -21.66
C GLN A 22 -16.49 -5.80 -20.95
N ALA A 23 -15.82 -5.65 -19.80
CA ALA A 23 -15.81 -4.44 -19.00
C ALA A 23 -14.96 -3.31 -19.63
N GLY A 24 -14.20 -3.58 -20.70
CA GLY A 24 -13.40 -2.56 -21.38
C GLY A 24 -12.06 -2.23 -20.73
N VAL A 25 -11.62 -3.02 -19.74
CA VAL A 25 -10.42 -2.71 -18.94
C VAL A 25 -9.19 -3.53 -19.32
N TYR A 26 -9.25 -4.34 -20.37
CA TYR A 26 -8.11 -5.16 -20.80
C TYR A 26 -6.92 -4.30 -21.27
N ASN A 27 -5.80 -4.36 -20.54
CA ASN A 27 -4.54 -3.70 -20.91
C ASN A 27 -3.36 -4.69 -20.95
N PRO A 28 -2.89 -5.13 -22.14
CA PRO A 28 -1.79 -6.08 -22.28
C PRO A 28 -0.41 -5.47 -22.00
N ASN A 29 -0.30 -4.14 -21.99
CA ASN A 29 0.96 -3.43 -21.77
C ASN A 29 1.11 -2.96 -20.32
N GLY A 30 0.01 -2.92 -19.56
CA GLY A 30 0.00 -2.54 -18.15
C GLY A 30 0.78 -3.52 -17.29
N ARG A 31 1.30 -3.01 -16.17
CA ARG A 31 1.98 -3.77 -15.12
C ARG A 31 1.33 -3.38 -13.79
N ALA A 32 0.05 -3.71 -13.70
CA ALA A 32 -0.78 -3.43 -12.54
C ALA A 32 -0.22 -4.13 -11.29
N MET A 33 0.01 -3.36 -10.23
CA MET A 33 0.44 -3.90 -8.92
C MET A 33 -0.66 -3.79 -7.87
N SER A 34 -1.54 -2.80 -8.00
CA SER A 34 -2.74 -2.67 -7.20
C SER A 34 -3.87 -2.02 -8.01
N ALA A 35 -5.07 -2.10 -7.47
CA ALA A 35 -6.23 -1.42 -7.98
C ALA A 35 -7.17 -1.07 -6.83
N THR A 36 -7.90 0.04 -6.96
CA THR A 36 -8.94 0.44 -6.02
C THR A 36 -10.18 0.94 -6.76
N LEU A 37 -11.29 1.00 -6.04
CA LEU A 37 -12.57 1.54 -6.50
C LEU A 37 -12.94 2.75 -5.65
N GLY A 38 -13.33 3.86 -6.28
CA GLY A 38 -13.76 5.10 -5.61
C GLY A 38 -14.70 5.92 -6.49
N ASP A 39 -15.58 6.73 -5.91
CA ASP A 39 -16.39 7.68 -6.69
C ASP A 39 -15.53 8.92 -7.00
N LEU A 40 -14.84 8.88 -8.15
CA LEU A 40 -13.76 9.83 -8.45
C LEU A 40 -14.24 11.03 -9.25
N ASP A 41 -15.50 11.05 -9.71
CA ASP A 41 -16.11 12.21 -10.36
C ASP A 41 -17.49 12.60 -9.80
N ASN A 42 -17.81 12.13 -8.58
CA ASN A 42 -19.01 12.45 -7.81
C ASN A 42 -20.33 12.14 -8.55
N ASP A 43 -20.34 11.09 -9.38
CA ASP A 43 -21.53 10.63 -10.10
C ASP A 43 -22.26 9.47 -9.40
N GLY A 44 -21.74 9.01 -8.26
CA GLY A 44 -22.29 7.92 -7.46
C GLY A 44 -21.93 6.53 -7.98
N LEU A 45 -21.07 6.43 -9.01
CA LEU A 45 -20.56 5.18 -9.54
C LEU A 45 -19.08 5.04 -9.17
N LEU A 46 -18.69 3.88 -8.64
CA LEU A 46 -17.29 3.63 -8.33
C LEU A 46 -16.48 3.41 -9.60
N ASP A 47 -15.54 4.31 -9.84
CA ASP A 47 -14.51 4.28 -10.86
C ASP A 47 -13.34 3.37 -10.45
N LEU A 48 -12.61 2.85 -11.43
CA LEU A 48 -11.49 1.93 -11.21
C LEU A 48 -10.16 2.65 -11.46
N TYR A 49 -9.34 2.76 -10.43
CA TYR A 49 -7.96 3.24 -10.54
C TYR A 49 -6.99 2.05 -10.41
N VAL A 50 -5.94 2.05 -11.24
CA VAL A 50 -4.95 0.97 -11.33
C VAL A 50 -3.54 1.57 -11.33
N ALA A 51 -2.74 1.23 -10.30
CA ALA A 51 -1.34 1.64 -10.25
C ALA A 51 -0.49 0.69 -11.09
N ASN A 52 0.30 1.25 -11.99
CA ASN A 52 1.24 0.53 -12.82
C ASN A 52 2.67 0.76 -12.32
N TYR A 53 3.46 -0.30 -12.39
CA TYR A 53 4.82 -0.28 -11.88
C TYR A 53 5.84 0.25 -12.90
N VAL A 54 6.42 -0.62 -13.72
CA VAL A 54 7.51 -0.25 -14.64
C VAL A 54 7.31 -0.85 -16.03
N LYS A 55 7.94 -0.25 -17.03
CA LYS A 55 7.90 -0.70 -18.43
C LYS A 55 8.82 -1.91 -18.63
N PHE A 56 8.39 -3.08 -18.15
CA PHE A 56 9.13 -4.34 -18.23
C PHE A 56 8.87 -5.12 -19.54
N SER A 57 9.92 -5.68 -20.14
CA SER A 57 9.84 -6.75 -21.14
C SER A 57 10.93 -7.80 -20.91
N PHE A 58 10.68 -9.06 -21.32
CA PHE A 58 11.66 -10.14 -21.16
C PHE A 58 12.95 -9.89 -21.94
N GLU A 59 12.88 -9.20 -23.08
CA GLU A 59 14.04 -8.83 -23.89
C GLU A 59 14.93 -7.78 -23.23
N LYS A 60 14.34 -6.94 -22.36
CA LYS A 60 15.02 -5.86 -21.63
C LYS A 60 15.24 -6.19 -20.16
N HIS A 61 15.05 -7.45 -19.76
CA HIS A 61 15.23 -7.87 -18.39
C HIS A 61 16.67 -7.63 -17.92
N VAL A 62 16.79 -6.99 -16.76
CA VAL A 62 18.06 -6.75 -16.07
C VAL A 62 18.27 -7.84 -15.03
N VAL A 63 19.49 -8.41 -15.00
CA VAL A 63 19.94 -9.34 -13.96
C VAL A 63 20.84 -8.56 -13.02
N GLY A 64 20.46 -8.46 -11.75
CA GLY A 64 21.26 -7.80 -10.72
C GLY A 64 22.25 -8.74 -10.06
N GLU A 65 23.31 -8.18 -9.48
CA GLU A 65 24.28 -8.87 -8.64
C GLU A 65 24.67 -7.98 -7.45
N SER A 66 24.76 -8.58 -6.26
CA SER A 66 25.31 -7.97 -5.04
C SER A 66 26.27 -8.96 -4.38
N ASP A 67 27.50 -8.53 -4.11
CA ASP A 67 28.57 -9.36 -3.53
C ASP A 67 28.74 -10.75 -4.18
N GLY A 68 28.55 -10.83 -5.51
CA GLY A 68 28.67 -12.06 -6.27
C GLY A 68 27.44 -12.99 -6.19
N PHE A 69 26.38 -12.55 -5.53
CA PHE A 69 25.09 -13.25 -5.46
C PHE A 69 24.07 -12.59 -6.39
N PRO A 70 23.24 -13.38 -7.08
CA PRO A 70 22.17 -12.83 -7.93
C PRO A 70 21.14 -12.09 -7.06
N VAL A 71 20.69 -10.93 -7.52
CA VAL A 71 19.60 -10.17 -6.90
C VAL A 71 18.53 -9.82 -7.95
N TYR A 72 17.28 -9.69 -7.49
CA TYR A 72 16.20 -9.18 -8.32
C TYR A 72 16.47 -7.72 -8.69
N ALA A 73 16.18 -7.35 -9.94
CA ALA A 73 16.25 -5.96 -10.39
C ALA A 73 15.18 -5.11 -9.69
N GLY A 74 15.55 -3.89 -9.32
CA GLY A 74 14.68 -2.93 -8.63
C GLY A 74 13.86 -2.07 -9.59
N PRO A 75 12.96 -1.22 -9.06
CA PRO A 75 12.15 -0.28 -9.84
C PRO A 75 13.02 0.69 -10.67
N THR A 76 14.16 1.11 -10.13
CA THR A 76 15.08 2.05 -10.78
C THR A 76 15.81 1.47 -12.00
N ASP A 77 15.77 0.15 -12.19
CA ASP A 77 16.38 -0.52 -13.34
C ASP A 77 15.49 -0.46 -14.60
N TYR A 78 14.25 0.01 -14.47
CA TYR A 78 13.28 0.10 -15.55
C TYR A 78 12.64 1.48 -15.61
N PRO A 79 12.24 1.97 -16.81
CA PRO A 79 11.46 3.19 -16.88
C PRO A 79 10.10 3.03 -16.18
N PRO A 80 9.62 4.04 -15.43
CA PRO A 80 8.32 3.98 -14.77
C PRO A 80 7.16 3.96 -15.78
N SER A 81 5.97 3.60 -15.28
CA SER A 81 4.72 3.63 -16.06
C SER A 81 3.77 4.69 -15.51
N SER A 82 2.84 5.15 -16.34
CA SER A 82 1.72 5.94 -15.87
C SER A 82 0.63 5.01 -15.30
N ASP A 83 -0.07 5.49 -14.28
CA ASP A 83 -1.25 4.81 -13.74
C ASP A 83 -2.43 4.93 -14.71
N THR A 84 -3.48 4.15 -14.47
CA THR A 84 -4.66 4.10 -15.34
C THR A 84 -5.92 4.36 -14.54
N LEU A 85 -6.73 5.32 -14.99
CA LEU A 85 -8.04 5.63 -14.42
C LEU A 85 -9.14 5.30 -15.43
N TYR A 86 -10.10 4.50 -14.97
CA TYR A 86 -11.23 4.01 -15.72
C TYR A 86 -12.53 4.55 -15.11
N ARG A 87 -13.24 5.42 -15.84
CA ARG A 87 -14.56 5.90 -15.43
C ARG A 87 -15.60 4.79 -15.61
N ASN A 88 -16.45 4.56 -14.62
CA ASN A 88 -17.55 3.62 -14.67
C ASN A 88 -18.71 4.19 -15.51
N ASN A 89 -19.17 3.42 -16.50
CA ASN A 89 -20.25 3.85 -17.38
C ASN A 89 -21.65 3.51 -16.83
N GLY A 90 -21.75 2.83 -15.69
CA GLY A 90 -23.01 2.42 -15.05
C GLY A 90 -23.70 1.19 -15.68
N ASP A 91 -23.09 0.60 -16.70
CA ASP A 91 -23.61 -0.58 -17.42
C ASP A 91 -22.70 -1.82 -17.29
N GLY A 92 -21.76 -1.78 -16.34
CA GLY A 92 -20.74 -2.81 -16.13
C GLY A 92 -19.54 -2.70 -17.07
N THR A 93 -19.43 -1.61 -17.83
CA THR A 93 -18.24 -1.25 -18.61
C THR A 93 -17.57 0.01 -18.07
N PHE A 94 -16.33 0.21 -18.48
CA PHE A 94 -15.53 1.35 -18.11
C PHE A 94 -14.91 2.03 -19.33
N THR A 95 -14.63 3.32 -19.18
CA THR A 95 -13.93 4.15 -20.17
C THR A 95 -12.59 4.60 -19.60
N ASP A 96 -11.49 4.33 -20.30
CA ASP A 96 -10.18 4.87 -19.92
C ASP A 96 -10.19 6.41 -20.06
N VAL A 97 -10.04 7.09 -18.92
CA VAL A 97 -10.00 8.55 -18.81
C VAL A 97 -8.64 9.02 -18.29
N SER A 98 -7.60 8.20 -18.31
CA SER A 98 -6.29 8.49 -17.70
C SER A 98 -5.65 9.78 -18.22
N VAL A 99 -5.73 10.02 -19.53
CA VAL A 99 -5.23 11.28 -20.14
C VAL A 99 -6.15 12.46 -19.82
N ALA A 100 -7.46 12.24 -19.85
CA ALA A 100 -8.43 13.31 -19.65
C ALA A 100 -8.45 13.80 -18.20
N SER A 101 -8.25 12.90 -17.24
CA SER A 101 -8.23 13.17 -15.80
C SER A 101 -6.94 13.82 -15.32
N GLY A 102 -5.84 13.69 -16.07
CA GLY A 102 -4.52 14.21 -15.70
C GLY A 102 -3.58 13.13 -15.11
N ILE A 103 -4.11 11.99 -14.68
CA ILE A 103 -3.33 10.88 -14.10
C ILE A 103 -2.19 10.43 -15.01
N ALA A 104 -2.47 10.26 -16.31
CA ALA A 104 -1.45 9.79 -17.27
C ALA A 104 -0.32 10.78 -17.55
N ALA A 105 -0.38 12.00 -17.00
CA ALA A 105 0.71 12.98 -17.11
C ALA A 105 1.89 12.68 -16.16
N HIS A 106 1.69 11.76 -15.20
CA HIS A 106 2.67 11.40 -14.18
C HIS A 106 3.06 9.92 -14.35
N GLU A 107 4.35 9.62 -14.28
CA GLU A 107 4.87 8.26 -14.34
C GLU A 107 5.63 7.96 -13.04
N GLY A 108 5.32 6.83 -12.41
CA GLY A 108 5.97 6.36 -11.20
C GLY A 108 5.99 4.82 -11.14
N PRO A 109 6.85 4.23 -10.31
CA PRO A 109 6.80 2.80 -9.97
C PRO A 109 5.68 2.53 -8.95
N GLY A 110 4.42 2.74 -9.35
CA GLY A 110 3.27 2.64 -8.45
C GLY A 110 3.06 1.22 -7.93
N MET A 111 2.88 1.09 -6.62
CA MET A 111 2.51 -0.16 -5.95
C MET A 111 1.27 0.01 -5.07
N GLY A 112 1.41 0.36 -3.79
CA GLY A 112 0.28 0.52 -2.87
C GLY A 112 -0.48 1.81 -3.15
N MET A 113 -1.78 1.83 -2.84
CA MET A 113 -2.60 3.04 -2.95
C MET A 113 -3.78 3.03 -2.00
N THR A 114 -4.35 4.20 -1.75
CA THR A 114 -5.67 4.35 -1.16
C THR A 114 -6.41 5.55 -1.78
N CYS A 115 -7.73 5.53 -1.65
CA CYS A 115 -8.59 6.69 -1.94
C CYS A 115 -9.02 7.30 -0.61
N ALA A 116 -8.88 8.62 -0.47
CA ALA A 116 -9.19 9.35 0.75
C ALA A 116 -9.53 10.79 0.41
N ASP A 117 -10.39 11.43 1.20
CA ASP A 117 -10.59 12.89 1.19
C ASP A 117 -9.55 13.49 2.14
N PHE A 118 -8.32 13.74 1.64
CA PHE A 118 -7.21 14.08 2.54
C PHE A 118 -7.25 15.55 2.99
N ASP A 119 -7.89 16.43 2.22
CA ASP A 119 -7.99 17.84 2.53
C ASP A 119 -9.37 18.26 3.10
N ASN A 120 -10.30 17.31 3.23
CA ASN A 120 -11.66 17.46 3.74
C ASN A 120 -12.53 18.44 2.92
N ASP A 121 -12.33 18.47 1.60
CA ASP A 121 -13.14 19.30 0.70
C ASP A 121 -14.42 18.58 0.21
N GLY A 122 -14.53 17.28 0.48
CA GLY A 122 -15.68 16.44 0.20
C GLY A 122 -15.61 15.68 -1.13
N ASP A 123 -14.50 15.75 -1.86
CA ASP A 123 -14.21 14.86 -2.97
C ASP A 123 -13.24 13.72 -2.61
N THR A 124 -13.06 12.77 -3.52
CA THR A 124 -12.17 11.63 -3.29
C THR A 124 -10.85 11.83 -4.03
N ASP A 125 -9.76 11.93 -3.28
CA ASP A 125 -8.39 11.98 -3.77
C ASP A 125 -7.76 10.60 -3.90
N ILE A 126 -6.55 10.55 -4.46
CA ILE A 126 -5.80 9.31 -4.66
C ILE A 126 -4.37 9.47 -4.15
N ILE A 127 -3.98 8.60 -3.22
CA ILE A 127 -2.63 8.54 -2.69
C ILE A 127 -1.96 7.28 -3.22
N VAL A 128 -0.78 7.42 -3.83
CA VAL A 128 -0.03 6.32 -4.44
C VAL A 128 1.37 6.25 -3.86
N GLY A 129 1.68 5.08 -3.31
CA GLY A 129 3.03 4.69 -2.91
C GLY A 129 3.85 4.28 -4.13
N ASN A 130 4.97 4.97 -4.33
CA ASN A 130 5.92 4.66 -5.40
C ASN A 130 7.17 3.98 -4.83
N ASP A 131 7.52 2.81 -5.37
CA ASP A 131 8.69 2.06 -4.93
C ASP A 131 9.99 2.72 -5.40
N GLY A 132 10.70 3.39 -4.49
CA GLY A 132 11.99 4.02 -4.73
C GLY A 132 11.89 5.37 -5.45
N ALA A 133 10.71 5.99 -5.46
CA ALA A 133 10.48 7.32 -6.04
C ALA A 133 9.54 8.16 -5.14
N ALA A 134 9.34 9.43 -5.52
CA ALA A 134 8.42 10.30 -4.79
C ALA A 134 6.99 9.72 -4.82
N ASN A 135 6.32 9.64 -3.68
CA ASN A 135 4.91 9.25 -3.64
C ASN A 135 4.04 10.30 -4.34
N PHE A 136 2.90 9.86 -4.89
CA PHE A 136 1.92 10.79 -5.45
C PHE A 136 0.78 11.05 -4.48
N CYS A 137 0.36 12.31 -4.44
CA CYS A 137 -0.92 12.73 -3.87
C CYS A 137 -1.67 13.45 -5.00
N PHE A 138 -2.68 12.79 -5.56
CA PHE A 138 -3.51 13.34 -6.62
C PHE A 138 -4.74 13.98 -5.99
N GLN A 139 -4.71 15.30 -5.87
CA GLN A 139 -5.82 16.11 -5.39
C GLN A 139 -6.87 16.23 -6.50
N ASN A 140 -8.12 15.88 -6.21
CA ASN A 140 -9.24 15.97 -7.13
C ASN A 140 -9.84 17.40 -7.11
N ASP A 141 -10.67 17.73 -8.10
CA ASP A 141 -11.42 18.99 -8.16
C ASP A 141 -12.94 18.78 -8.11
N GLY A 142 -13.33 17.58 -7.68
CA GLY A 142 -14.69 17.07 -7.62
C GLY A 142 -15.29 16.66 -8.97
N THR A 143 -14.54 16.77 -10.07
CA THR A 143 -15.02 16.45 -11.43
C THR A 143 -14.23 15.34 -12.12
N GLY A 144 -13.35 14.66 -11.38
CA GLY A 144 -12.45 13.64 -11.91
C GLY A 144 -11.26 14.24 -12.66
N LYS A 145 -10.86 15.48 -12.32
CA LYS A 145 -9.58 16.06 -12.73
C LYS A 145 -8.66 16.11 -11.53
N PHE A 146 -7.45 15.61 -11.73
CA PHE A 146 -6.49 15.46 -10.68
C PHE A 146 -5.27 16.35 -10.93
N THR A 147 -4.77 16.94 -9.85
CA THR A 147 -3.47 17.62 -9.79
C THR A 147 -2.56 16.84 -8.85
N GLU A 148 -1.37 16.46 -9.31
CA GLU A 148 -0.36 15.87 -8.43
C GLU A 148 0.26 16.97 -7.54
N VAL A 149 0.13 16.80 -6.22
CA VAL A 149 0.52 17.78 -5.21
C VAL A 149 1.40 17.18 -4.10
N GLY A 150 1.89 15.95 -4.22
CA GLY A 150 2.59 15.22 -3.16
C GLY A 150 3.81 15.94 -2.59
N LEU A 151 4.55 16.68 -3.42
CA LEU A 151 5.66 17.52 -2.93
C LEU A 151 5.17 18.72 -2.10
N LEU A 152 4.06 19.33 -2.50
CA LEU A 152 3.50 20.51 -1.84
C LEU A 152 2.81 20.15 -0.52
N THR A 153 2.20 18.97 -0.45
CA THR A 153 1.54 18.48 0.75
C THR A 153 2.52 17.89 1.76
N GLY A 154 3.72 17.49 1.35
CA GLY A 154 4.75 16.89 2.21
C GLY A 154 4.78 15.36 2.17
N LEU A 155 3.87 14.73 1.41
CA LEU A 155 3.72 13.27 1.33
C LEU A 155 4.75 12.58 0.42
N ALA A 156 5.38 13.33 -0.50
CA ALA A 156 6.27 12.79 -1.52
C ALA A 156 7.53 12.08 -0.95
N TYR A 157 8.01 12.51 0.21
CA TYR A 157 9.30 12.10 0.78
C TYR A 157 9.23 11.98 2.30
N ASP A 158 10.16 11.21 2.89
CA ASP A 158 10.34 11.16 4.35
C ASP A 158 10.86 12.50 4.94
N ALA A 159 10.96 12.58 6.27
CA ALA A 159 11.48 13.75 6.97
C ALA A 159 12.93 14.13 6.59
N ASP A 160 13.72 13.19 6.04
CA ASP A 160 15.08 13.44 5.56
C ASP A 160 15.10 13.86 4.06
N GLY A 161 13.93 14.00 3.42
CA GLY A 161 13.76 14.39 2.02
C GLY A 161 14.07 13.27 1.03
N LYS A 162 13.92 12.01 1.42
CA LYS A 162 14.23 10.83 0.60
C LYS A 162 12.98 10.12 0.13
N ALA A 163 13.01 9.71 -1.14
CA ALA A 163 12.07 8.72 -1.67
C ALA A 163 12.31 7.38 -0.95
N GLN A 164 11.22 6.70 -0.61
CA GLN A 164 11.24 5.38 0.01
C GLN A 164 10.77 4.32 -1.00
N GLY A 165 11.02 3.05 -0.71
CA GLY A 165 10.41 1.90 -1.38
C GLY A 165 8.96 1.68 -0.96
N THR A 166 8.05 2.62 -1.28
CA THR A 166 6.67 2.55 -0.79
C THR A 166 5.85 1.50 -1.53
N MET A 167 5.36 0.49 -0.80
CA MET A 167 4.69 -0.68 -1.38
C MET A 167 3.25 -0.87 -0.91
N GLY A 168 2.89 -0.24 0.21
CA GLY A 168 1.59 -0.27 0.88
C GLY A 168 1.28 1.11 1.43
N VAL A 169 0.00 1.48 1.36
CA VAL A 169 -0.53 2.77 1.80
C VAL A 169 -1.83 2.47 2.54
N GLU A 170 -1.89 2.92 3.79
CA GLU A 170 -3.06 2.83 4.65
C GLU A 170 -3.41 4.25 5.10
N CYS A 171 -4.71 4.54 5.28
CA CYS A 171 -5.15 5.81 5.84
C CYS A 171 -6.09 5.62 7.02
N GLY A 172 -5.98 6.48 8.02
CA GLY A 172 -6.84 6.48 9.19
C GLY A 172 -6.49 7.60 10.14
N ASP A 173 -7.45 8.03 10.94
CA ASP A 173 -7.25 9.01 12.00
C ASP A 173 -6.65 8.30 13.22
N TYR A 174 -5.31 8.31 13.35
CA TYR A 174 -4.63 7.54 14.41
C TYR A 174 -4.63 8.27 15.76
N ASN A 175 -4.89 9.58 15.74
CA ASN A 175 -4.81 10.45 16.92
C ASN A 175 -6.17 11.05 17.32
N ASN A 176 -7.24 10.65 16.64
CA ASN A 176 -8.62 11.04 16.88
C ASN A 176 -8.86 12.57 16.76
N ASP A 177 -8.16 13.25 15.85
CA ASP A 177 -8.34 14.70 15.58
C ASP A 177 -9.31 15.03 14.44
N GLY A 178 -9.85 14.01 13.78
CA GLY A 178 -10.82 14.12 12.69
C GLY A 178 -10.19 14.28 11.31
N LEU A 179 -8.87 14.18 11.19
CA LEU A 179 -8.15 14.24 9.91
C LEU A 179 -7.60 12.85 9.56
N LEU A 180 -7.64 12.49 8.27
CA LEU A 180 -7.02 11.25 7.81
C LEU A 180 -5.50 11.40 7.76
N ASP A 181 -4.79 10.54 8.49
CA ASP A 181 -3.35 10.36 8.46
C ASP A 181 -2.99 9.18 7.55
N PHE A 182 -1.71 9.04 7.18
CA PHE A 182 -1.26 8.01 6.24
C PHE A 182 -0.08 7.21 6.78
N LEU A 183 -0.23 5.89 6.81
CA LEU A 183 0.85 4.96 7.10
C LEU A 183 1.34 4.32 5.81
N MET A 184 2.64 4.45 5.55
CA MET A 184 3.30 3.96 4.36
C MET A 184 4.35 2.92 4.71
N THR A 185 4.41 1.85 3.94
CA THR A 185 5.50 0.88 4.02
C THR A 185 6.71 1.34 3.21
N SER A 186 7.83 0.64 3.33
CA SER A 186 9.17 1.02 2.90
C SER A 186 10.06 -0.20 2.66
N TYR A 187 11.22 0.04 2.05
CA TYR A 187 12.23 -1.00 1.83
C TYR A 187 13.09 -1.25 3.08
N GLN A 188 14.05 -2.19 3.00
CA GLN A 188 15.03 -2.36 4.06
C GLN A 188 15.92 -1.10 4.19
N ARG A 189 16.33 -0.78 5.42
CA ARG A 189 17.09 0.44 5.81
C ARG A 189 16.29 1.74 5.77
N GLU A 190 14.99 1.61 5.57
CA GLU A 190 13.97 2.64 5.60
C GLU A 190 12.96 2.29 6.70
N ARG A 191 12.30 3.28 7.29
CA ARG A 191 11.22 3.01 8.26
C ARG A 191 9.89 3.05 7.53
N ALA A 192 8.93 2.22 7.96
CA ALA A 192 7.55 2.51 7.64
C ALA A 192 7.23 3.90 8.20
N THR A 193 6.59 4.73 7.39
CA THR A 193 6.45 6.17 7.63
C THR A 193 5.02 6.50 7.98
N LEU A 194 4.80 7.16 9.11
CA LEU A 194 3.50 7.72 9.49
C LEU A 194 3.51 9.21 9.21
N TYR A 195 2.66 9.64 8.26
CA TYR A 195 2.42 11.04 7.96
C TYR A 195 1.18 11.51 8.70
N LYS A 196 1.36 12.49 9.60
CA LYS A 196 0.24 13.16 10.26
C LYS A 196 -0.29 14.28 9.37
N ASN A 197 -1.61 14.36 9.24
CA ASN A 197 -2.30 15.47 8.62
C ASN A 197 -2.55 16.59 9.64
N PHE A 198 -2.19 17.82 9.28
CA PHE A 198 -2.41 19.01 10.12
C PHE A 198 -3.54 19.90 9.59
N GLY A 199 -4.24 19.46 8.54
CA GLY A 199 -5.26 20.22 7.84
C GLY A 199 -4.67 21.11 6.76
N ASP A 200 -5.56 21.75 5.98
CA ASP A 200 -5.23 22.64 4.87
C ASP A 200 -4.24 22.01 3.85
N GLY A 201 -4.30 20.69 3.69
CA GLY A 201 -3.46 19.91 2.76
C GLY A 201 -2.00 19.74 3.20
N PHE A 202 -1.66 19.94 4.48
CA PHE A 202 -0.29 19.75 5.00
C PHE A 202 -0.12 18.45 5.78
N LEU A 203 0.85 17.64 5.37
CA LEU A 203 1.24 16.36 5.95
C LEU A 203 2.71 16.41 6.40
N GLU A 204 3.01 15.84 7.56
CA GLU A 204 4.38 15.75 8.10
C GLU A 204 4.70 14.32 8.55
N ASP A 205 5.88 13.84 8.22
CA ASP A 205 6.42 12.58 8.75
C ASP A 205 6.65 12.71 10.27
N MET A 206 5.84 11.98 11.03
CA MET A 206 5.85 11.93 12.51
C MET A 206 6.43 10.62 13.04
N THR A 207 7.12 9.85 12.20
CA THR A 207 7.52 8.46 12.51
C THR A 207 8.45 8.37 13.72
N ARG A 208 9.38 9.33 13.87
CA ARG A 208 10.37 9.31 14.96
C ARG A 208 9.76 9.79 16.28
N GLU A 209 8.88 10.77 16.19
CA GLU A 209 8.21 11.45 17.29
C GLU A 209 7.17 10.53 17.94
N THR A 210 6.44 9.77 17.11
CA THR A 210 5.38 8.85 17.55
C THR A 210 5.90 7.44 17.82
N GLY A 211 6.98 7.01 17.16
CA GLY A 211 7.47 5.63 17.22
C GLY A 211 6.81 4.68 16.21
N ALA A 212 6.00 5.18 15.28
CA ALA A 212 5.20 4.44 14.29
C ALA A 212 6.00 3.64 13.21
N GLY A 213 7.30 3.46 13.40
CA GLY A 213 8.18 2.63 12.55
C GLY A 213 9.21 1.85 13.38
N ALA A 214 8.90 1.61 14.66
CA ALA A 214 9.72 0.76 15.53
C ALA A 214 9.76 -0.67 14.97
N GLY A 215 10.93 -1.32 15.04
CA GLY A 215 11.11 -2.69 14.52
C GLY A 215 11.22 -2.81 13.00
N THR A 216 10.86 -1.80 12.21
CA THR A 216 10.78 -1.97 10.73
C THR A 216 12.10 -1.69 10.00
N LEU A 217 12.98 -0.84 10.54
CA LEU A 217 14.18 -0.34 9.84
C LEU A 217 15.01 -1.42 9.10
N PRO A 218 15.25 -2.63 9.66
CA PRO A 218 16.07 -3.62 8.97
C PRO A 218 15.33 -4.34 7.83
N HIS A 219 14.00 -4.31 7.81
CA HIS A 219 13.18 -5.22 7.01
C HIS A 219 12.41 -4.49 5.91
N VAL A 220 12.04 -5.23 4.88
CA VAL A 220 11.06 -4.77 3.90
C VAL A 220 9.66 -4.94 4.50
N THR A 221 8.86 -3.89 4.41
CA THR A 221 7.50 -3.82 4.95
C THR A 221 6.48 -3.88 3.81
N TRP A 222 5.32 -4.50 4.03
CA TRP A 222 4.35 -4.81 2.97
C TRP A 222 2.92 -4.36 3.28
N GLY A 223 2.02 -5.30 3.56
CA GLY A 223 0.66 -5.00 4.04
C GLY A 223 0.71 -4.41 5.44
N ASN A 224 -0.09 -3.39 5.67
CA ASN A 224 -0.20 -2.67 6.92
C ASN A 224 -1.67 -2.38 7.23
N GLY A 225 -1.94 -1.94 8.47
CA GLY A 225 -3.27 -1.54 8.91
C GLY A 225 -3.21 -0.62 10.12
N LEU A 226 -4.16 0.32 10.19
CA LEU A 226 -4.46 1.15 11.36
C LEU A 226 -5.75 0.62 12.00
N VAL A 227 -5.60 -0.22 13.02
CA VAL A 227 -6.68 -1.05 13.57
C VAL A 227 -6.67 -0.98 15.08
N ASP A 228 -7.82 -0.77 15.71
CA ASP A 228 -7.98 -0.85 17.18
C ASP A 228 -8.07 -2.33 17.58
N PHE A 229 -6.95 -2.95 17.97
CA PHE A 229 -6.89 -4.38 18.27
C PHE A 229 -7.29 -4.71 19.71
N ASP A 230 -7.12 -3.77 20.65
CA ASP A 230 -7.48 -3.98 22.06
C ASP A 230 -8.78 -3.28 22.48
N ASN A 231 -9.52 -2.75 21.49
CA ASN A 231 -10.84 -2.14 21.63
C ASN A 231 -10.84 -0.95 22.61
N ASP A 232 -9.74 -0.19 22.69
CA ASP A 232 -9.58 0.95 23.59
C ASP A 232 -9.99 2.30 22.97
N GLY A 233 -10.26 2.31 21.66
CA GLY A 233 -10.66 3.48 20.88
C GLY A 233 -9.51 4.19 20.16
N ASP A 234 -8.27 3.73 20.35
CA ASP A 234 -7.09 4.25 19.68
C ASP A 234 -6.55 3.21 18.69
N ARG A 235 -6.31 3.61 17.44
CA ARG A 235 -5.84 2.68 16.41
C ARG A 235 -4.37 2.31 16.64
N ASP A 236 -4.10 1.02 16.66
CA ASP A 236 -2.77 0.41 16.64
C ASP A 236 -2.26 0.24 15.19
N ILE A 237 -1.00 -0.18 15.07
CA ILE A 237 -0.35 -0.42 13.78
C ILE A 237 0.09 -1.88 13.68
N PHE A 238 -0.39 -2.58 12.64
CA PHE A 238 0.18 -3.85 12.20
C PHE A 238 0.96 -3.67 10.91
N ILE A 239 2.13 -4.31 10.79
CA ILE A 239 2.95 -4.30 9.55
C ILE A 239 3.50 -5.70 9.27
N ALA A 240 3.18 -6.22 8.08
CA ALA A 240 3.74 -7.45 7.55
C ALA A 240 5.18 -7.25 7.05
N LEU A 241 6.09 -8.12 7.50
CA LEU A 241 7.52 -8.08 7.16
C LEU A 241 7.94 -9.28 6.33
N GLY A 242 8.90 -9.07 5.43
CA GLY A 242 9.54 -10.17 4.69
C GLY A 242 10.38 -9.70 3.52
N HIS A 243 11.59 -10.23 3.35
CA HIS A 243 12.44 -9.79 2.24
C HIS A 243 11.97 -10.35 0.89
N LEU A 244 12.27 -9.64 -0.21
CA LEU A 244 11.99 -10.15 -1.56
C LEU A 244 13.11 -11.04 -2.10
N HIS A 245 14.38 -10.73 -1.79
CA HIS A 245 15.53 -11.61 -2.01
C HIS A 245 15.51 -12.81 -1.05
N ASP A 246 15.34 -14.01 -1.60
CA ASP A 246 15.36 -15.30 -0.88
C ASP A 246 16.78 -15.78 -0.50
N ASN A 247 17.78 -14.98 -0.85
CA ASN A 247 19.20 -15.17 -0.53
C ASN A 247 19.81 -13.95 0.19
N VAL A 248 19.00 -13.06 0.76
CA VAL A 248 19.46 -11.77 1.31
C VAL A 248 20.59 -11.92 2.33
N GLU A 249 20.53 -12.95 3.17
CA GLU A 249 21.52 -13.26 4.20
C GLU A 249 22.90 -13.63 3.63
N SER A 250 23.00 -13.83 2.32
CA SER A 250 24.28 -14.10 1.64
C SER A 250 25.09 -12.82 1.40
N PHE A 251 24.46 -11.65 1.39
CA PHE A 251 25.09 -10.36 1.07
C PHE A 251 24.67 -9.20 1.98
N ASP A 252 23.72 -9.38 2.88
CA ASP A 252 23.36 -8.40 3.91
C ASP A 252 23.09 -9.10 5.25
N ASP A 253 23.91 -8.81 6.26
CA ASP A 253 23.79 -9.38 7.61
C ASP A 253 22.89 -8.57 8.55
N THR A 254 22.27 -7.49 8.04
CA THR A 254 21.38 -6.63 8.81
C THR A 254 19.90 -6.98 8.65
N THR A 255 19.55 -7.92 7.77
CA THR A 255 18.16 -8.32 7.49
C THR A 255 18.05 -9.82 7.22
N THR A 256 16.82 -10.30 7.05
CA THR A 256 16.49 -11.71 6.85
C THR A 256 15.34 -11.88 5.87
N TYR A 257 15.31 -12.99 5.15
CA TYR A 257 14.23 -13.32 4.22
C TYR A 257 12.89 -13.57 4.94
N PHE A 258 12.96 -14.32 6.04
CA PHE A 258 11.86 -14.51 6.97
C PHE A 258 12.00 -13.55 8.13
N ALA A 259 10.92 -12.84 8.45
CA ALA A 259 10.87 -11.86 9.51
C ALA A 259 9.59 -12.05 10.32
N GLN A 260 9.67 -11.66 11.59
CA GLN A 260 8.50 -11.54 12.44
C GLN A 260 7.71 -10.29 12.05
N ASN A 261 6.38 -10.36 11.97
CA ASN A 261 5.58 -9.16 11.73
C ASN A 261 5.57 -8.25 12.98
N VAL A 262 5.30 -6.97 12.77
CA VAL A 262 5.31 -5.95 13.84
C VAL A 262 3.89 -5.56 14.21
N LEU A 263 3.62 -5.50 15.51
CA LEU A 263 2.43 -4.86 16.09
C LEU A 263 2.88 -3.75 17.07
N LEU A 264 2.50 -2.52 16.77
CA LEU A 264 2.75 -1.35 17.60
C LEU A 264 1.43 -0.89 18.23
N VAL A 265 1.38 -0.87 19.55
CA VAL A 265 0.19 -0.45 20.30
C VAL A 265 0.24 1.05 20.57
N ASN A 266 -0.86 1.74 20.29
CA ASN A 266 -1.05 3.15 20.59
C ASN A 266 -1.23 3.33 22.11
N LEU A 267 -0.65 4.38 22.67
CA LEU A 267 -0.70 4.64 24.12
C LEU A 267 -1.82 5.62 24.52
N GLY A 268 -2.67 6.01 23.57
CA GLY A 268 -3.73 7.00 23.72
C GLY A 268 -3.27 8.45 23.76
N ASP A 269 -1.99 8.69 23.48
CA ASP A 269 -1.41 10.03 23.29
C ASP A 269 -0.82 10.22 21.87
N GLY A 270 -1.14 9.31 20.96
CA GLY A 270 -0.63 9.29 19.58
C GLY A 270 0.79 8.74 19.46
N THR A 271 1.37 8.21 20.53
CA THR A 271 2.66 7.49 20.48
C THR A 271 2.45 5.99 20.52
N PHE A 272 3.40 5.26 19.93
CA PHE A 272 3.33 3.82 19.72
C PHE A 272 4.46 3.09 20.42
N VAL A 273 4.17 1.89 20.91
CA VAL A 273 5.17 0.97 21.47
C VAL A 273 5.08 -0.40 20.82
N ASP A 274 6.22 -0.97 20.43
CA ASP A 274 6.29 -2.34 19.93
C ASP A 274 5.86 -3.34 21.01
N ARG A 275 4.79 -4.09 20.72
CA ARG A 275 4.24 -5.15 21.56
C ARG A 275 4.30 -6.53 20.91
N SER A 276 4.95 -6.67 19.76
CA SER A 276 5.00 -7.92 18.99
C SER A 276 5.42 -9.14 19.84
N GLN A 277 6.37 -8.96 20.75
CA GLN A 277 6.87 -10.01 21.67
C GLN A 277 5.91 -10.39 22.81
N ARG A 278 4.76 -9.72 22.94
CA ARG A 278 3.79 -9.92 24.02
C ARG A 278 2.46 -10.50 23.54
N CYS A 279 2.25 -10.63 22.23
CA CYS A 279 0.96 -11.06 21.64
C CYS A 279 0.98 -12.55 21.22
N GLY A 280 1.42 -13.41 22.13
CA GLY A 280 1.38 -14.87 21.95
C GLY A 280 2.38 -15.42 20.93
N ASP A 281 2.21 -16.69 20.59
CA ASP A 281 3.05 -17.42 19.62
C ASP A 281 2.65 -17.18 18.16
N GLY A 282 1.42 -16.71 17.91
CA GLY A 282 0.94 -16.31 16.59
C GLY A 282 1.82 -15.24 15.95
N LEU A 283 2.13 -14.16 16.68
CA LEU A 283 3.08 -13.16 16.20
C LEU A 283 4.53 -13.60 16.22
N ALA A 284 4.91 -14.72 16.87
CA ALA A 284 6.28 -15.23 16.85
C ALA A 284 6.65 -15.97 15.55
N VAL A 285 5.69 -16.14 14.63
CA VAL A 285 5.91 -16.80 13.35
C VAL A 285 6.76 -15.91 12.43
N GLU A 286 7.88 -16.46 11.97
CA GLU A 286 8.77 -15.81 11.00
C GLU A 286 8.50 -16.37 9.59
N LEU A 287 7.97 -15.52 8.71
CA LEU A 287 7.73 -15.86 7.30
C LEU A 287 8.08 -14.66 6.42
N SER A 288 7.99 -14.84 5.10
CA SER A 288 8.13 -13.73 4.16
C SER A 288 6.74 -13.20 3.85
N SER A 289 6.18 -12.43 4.78
CA SER A 289 4.82 -11.90 4.72
C SER A 289 4.69 -10.86 3.62
N ARG A 290 3.49 -10.71 3.05
CA ARG A 290 3.15 -9.75 2.00
C ARG A 290 1.86 -9.01 2.35
N GLY A 291 0.73 -9.36 1.72
CA GLY A 291 -0.55 -8.69 1.94
C GLY A 291 -1.21 -9.10 3.25
N THR A 292 -2.02 -8.19 3.78
CA THR A 292 -2.76 -8.33 5.04
C THR A 292 -4.23 -7.97 4.82
N ALA A 293 -5.11 -8.53 5.64
CA ALA A 293 -6.51 -8.12 5.76
C ALA A 293 -6.94 -8.28 7.23
N PHE A 294 -7.88 -7.44 7.65
CA PHE A 294 -8.33 -7.33 9.04
C PHE A 294 -9.85 -7.39 9.09
N ASP A 295 -10.40 -8.27 9.91
CA ASP A 295 -11.85 -8.43 10.14
C ASP A 295 -12.08 -9.27 11.40
N ASP A 296 -13.28 -9.24 11.96
CA ASP A 296 -13.71 -10.13 13.04
C ASP A 296 -14.20 -11.47 12.43
N LEU A 297 -13.29 -12.45 12.29
CA LEU A 297 -13.55 -13.64 11.47
C LEU A 297 -14.43 -14.66 12.18
N ASP A 298 -14.46 -14.65 13.51
CA ASP A 298 -15.25 -15.58 14.31
C ASP A 298 -16.42 -14.93 15.08
N ASN A 299 -16.61 -13.62 14.90
CA ASN A 299 -17.70 -12.80 15.44
C ASN A 299 -17.68 -12.68 16.97
N ASP A 300 -16.49 -12.59 17.57
CA ASP A 300 -16.32 -12.42 19.01
C ASP A 300 -16.13 -10.95 19.45
N GLY A 301 -15.90 -10.05 18.50
CA GLY A 301 -15.72 -8.63 18.68
C GLY A 301 -14.28 -8.13 18.66
N ASP A 302 -13.30 -9.03 18.57
CA ASP A 302 -11.89 -8.70 18.41
C ASP A 302 -11.49 -8.80 16.93
N VAL A 303 -10.61 -7.90 16.48
CA VAL A 303 -10.18 -7.89 15.07
C VAL A 303 -9.06 -8.91 14.86
N ASP A 304 -9.27 -9.83 13.92
CA ASP A 304 -8.29 -10.83 13.50
C ASP A 304 -7.44 -10.36 12.31
N ILE A 305 -6.39 -11.13 12.00
CA ILE A 305 -5.46 -10.83 10.91
C ILE A 305 -5.32 -12.01 9.95
N VAL A 306 -5.55 -11.78 8.66
CA VAL A 306 -5.19 -12.70 7.58
C VAL A 306 -3.94 -12.18 6.88
N ILE A 307 -2.93 -13.04 6.74
CA ILE A 307 -1.62 -12.69 6.15
C ILE A 307 -1.30 -13.64 4.99
N VAL A 308 -0.96 -13.08 3.83
CA VAL A 308 -0.45 -13.85 2.70
C VAL A 308 1.06 -13.92 2.78
N ASN A 309 1.61 -15.13 2.70
CA ASN A 309 3.04 -15.38 2.76
C ASN A 309 3.60 -15.78 1.39
N SER A 310 4.73 -15.19 1.01
CA SER A 310 5.41 -15.52 -0.24
C SER A 310 5.85 -16.99 -0.23
N ARG A 311 5.40 -17.76 -1.23
CA ARG A 311 5.74 -19.18 -1.44
C ARG A 311 5.36 -20.11 -0.28
N GLN A 312 4.44 -19.69 0.60
CA GLN A 312 3.96 -20.45 1.75
C GLN A 312 2.43 -20.34 1.86
N GLY A 313 1.82 -21.12 2.74
CA GLY A 313 0.39 -20.99 3.04
C GLY A 313 0.09 -19.65 3.74
N PRO A 314 -1.16 -19.14 3.66
CA PRO A 314 -1.56 -17.98 4.43
C PRO A 314 -1.54 -18.28 5.94
N THR A 315 -1.35 -17.23 6.74
CA THR A 315 -1.47 -17.27 8.20
C THR A 315 -2.77 -16.59 8.61
N ILE A 316 -3.48 -17.14 9.59
CA ILE A 316 -4.58 -16.47 10.28
C ILE A 316 -4.15 -16.33 11.73
N LEU A 317 -4.22 -15.10 12.25
CA LEU A 317 -4.01 -14.79 13.65
C LEU A 317 -5.37 -14.44 14.24
N LEU A 318 -5.83 -15.26 15.18
CA LEU A 318 -7.03 -14.97 15.95
C LEU A 318 -6.63 -14.10 17.15
N ASN A 319 -7.31 -12.99 17.34
CA ASN A 319 -7.12 -12.13 18.49
C ASN A 319 -8.00 -12.61 19.65
N GLU A 320 -7.46 -12.61 20.86
CA GLU A 320 -8.11 -13.19 22.04
C GLU A 320 -7.78 -12.29 23.24
N THR A 321 -8.47 -11.15 23.32
CA THR A 321 -8.17 -10.04 24.24
C THR A 321 -9.03 -10.04 25.51
#